data_AF-A0A9W4UZQ0-F1
#
_entry.id   AF-A0A9W4UZQ0-F1
#
_cell.length_a   1.000
_cell.length_b   1.000
_cell.length_c   1.000
_cell.angle_alpha   90.00
_cell.angle_beta   90.00
_cell.angle_gamma   90.00
#
_symmetry.space_group_name_H-M   'P 1'
#
loop_
_entity.id
_entity.type
_entity.pdbx_description
1 polymer ?
#
loop_
_entity_poly.entity_id
_entity_poly.type
_entity_poly.pdbx_seq_one_letter_code
_entity_poly.pdbx_strand_id
1 'polypeptide(L)'
;MRTLIWGRQAASPVPDLGGLEASLVAEAGLDPLQARAFVSVCTGGMADAAELARRLGVPESDAGAAASELVRLGAFISMPDGYESTHPRFAAVRMYRAHCEGRGERAGRNDAIDAVGAALEGPYDAARTG
;
A
#
# COMPACT_ATOMS: atom_id res chain seq x y z
N MET A 1 27.04 37.97 -20.85
CA MET A 1 27.21 37.24 -19.57
C MET A 1 25.94 36.44 -19.32
N ARG A 2 26.02 35.11 -19.44
CA ARG A 2 24.91 34.16 -19.25
C ARG A 2 24.88 33.73 -17.80
N THR A 3 23.81 34.01 -17.08
CA THR A 3 23.55 33.40 -15.77
C THR A 3 22.40 32.42 -15.94
N LEU A 4 22.72 31.14 -16.01
CA LEU A 4 21.77 30.04 -15.93
C LEU A 4 21.32 29.93 -14.48
N ILE A 5 20.06 30.26 -14.20
CA ILE A 5 19.45 30.06 -12.89
C ILE A 5 18.87 28.65 -12.90
N TRP A 6 19.58 27.72 -12.26
CA TRP A 6 19.03 26.44 -11.85
C TRP A 6 18.18 26.71 -10.61
N GLY A 7 16.88 26.39 -10.64
CA GLY A 7 16.00 26.73 -9.53
C GLY A 7 14.75 25.86 -9.48
N ARG A 8 14.70 24.98 -8.47
CA ARG A 8 13.65 24.04 -8.08
C ARG A 8 13.50 22.79 -8.96
N GLN A 9 14.18 21.72 -8.53
CA GLN A 9 13.48 20.44 -8.46
C GLN A 9 12.21 20.67 -7.63
N ALA A 10 11.05 20.54 -8.27
CA ALA A 10 9.80 20.36 -7.55
C ALA A 10 9.98 19.14 -6.64
N ALA A 11 9.56 19.26 -5.38
CA ALA A 11 9.43 18.11 -4.50
C ALA A 11 8.70 17.01 -5.28
N SER A 12 9.29 15.80 -5.32
CA SER A 12 8.58 14.64 -5.85
C SER A 12 7.21 14.61 -5.16
N PRO A 13 6.08 14.59 -5.90
CA PRO A 13 4.78 14.67 -5.27
C PRO A 13 4.65 13.43 -4.39
N VAL A 14 4.70 13.62 -3.08
CA VAL A 14 4.27 12.58 -2.15
C VAL A 14 2.82 12.29 -2.57
N PRO A 15 2.50 11.07 -3.03
CA PRO A 15 1.16 10.77 -3.50
C PRO A 15 0.16 11.07 -2.37
N ASP A 16 -1.02 11.56 -2.71
CA ASP A 16 -2.08 11.79 -1.74
C ASP A 16 -2.52 10.44 -1.15
N LEU A 17 -1.88 10.05 -0.05
CA LEU A 17 -2.05 8.74 0.57
C LEU A 17 -3.49 8.50 1.02
N GLY A 18 -4.21 9.56 1.43
CA GLY A 18 -5.61 9.46 1.82
C GLY A 18 -6.52 9.05 0.66
N GLY A 19 -6.24 9.54 -0.56
CA GLY A 19 -6.93 9.10 -1.77
C GLY A 19 -6.64 7.64 -2.14
N LEU A 20 -5.43 7.15 -1.85
CA LEU A 20 -5.06 5.75 -2.11
C LEU A 20 -5.76 4.78 -1.14
N GLU A 21 -5.76 5.10 0.15
CA GLU A 21 -6.45 4.32 1.18
C GLU A 21 -7.95 4.23 0.88
N ALA A 22 -8.58 5.37 0.54
CA ALA A 22 -10.00 5.42 0.19
C ALA A 22 -10.33 4.55 -1.04
N SER A 23 -9.45 4.56 -2.05
CA SER A 23 -9.63 3.74 -3.25
C SER A 23 -9.54 2.24 -2.95
N LEU A 24 -8.62 1.84 -2.07
CA LEU A 24 -8.50 0.44 -1.64
C LEU A 24 -9.72 -0.04 -0.84
N VAL A 25 -10.27 0.81 0.03
CA VAL A 25 -11.49 0.50 0.77
C VAL A 25 -12.68 0.37 -0.19
N ALA A 26 -12.87 1.35 -1.08
CA ALA A 26 -14.03 1.40 -1.97
C ALA A 26 -14.00 0.30 -3.03
N GLU A 27 -12.84 0.04 -3.63
CA GLU A 27 -12.73 -0.81 -4.81
C GLU A 27 -12.26 -2.23 -4.46
N ALA A 28 -11.28 -2.36 -3.55
CA ALA A 28 -10.74 -3.65 -3.13
C ALA A 28 -11.38 -4.21 -1.84
N GLY A 29 -12.39 -3.52 -1.30
CA GLY A 29 -13.16 -3.97 -0.14
C GLY A 29 -12.33 -4.21 1.12
N LEU A 30 -11.18 -3.56 1.23
CA LEU A 30 -10.39 -3.59 2.45
C LEU A 30 -11.11 -2.84 3.56
N ASP A 31 -10.93 -3.28 4.81
CA ASP A 31 -11.27 -2.40 5.92
C ASP A 31 -10.28 -1.21 5.99
N PRO A 32 -10.64 -0.09 6.65
CA PRO A 32 -9.77 1.09 6.70
C PRO A 32 -8.39 0.84 7.33
N LEU A 33 -8.29 -0.07 8.30
CA LEU A 33 -7.01 -0.38 8.93
C LEU A 33 -6.11 -1.20 8.00
N GLN A 34 -6.67 -2.14 7.24
CA GLN A 34 -5.96 -2.88 6.20
C GLN A 34 -5.42 -1.95 5.11
N ALA A 35 -6.23 -1.01 4.62
CA ALA A 35 -5.79 -0.06 3.60
C ALA A 35 -4.60 0.80 4.09
N ARG A 36 -4.71 1.32 5.32
CA ARG A 36 -3.64 2.09 5.97
C ARG A 36 -2.38 1.26 6.20
N ALA A 37 -2.53 0.01 6.65
CA ALA A 37 -1.39 -0.90 6.85
C ALA A 37 -0.67 -1.19 5.53
N PHE A 38 -1.40 -1.50 4.47
CA PHE A 38 -0.84 -1.74 3.15
C PHE A 38 -0.04 -0.54 2.62
N VAL A 39 -0.62 0.66 2.67
CA VAL A 39 0.07 1.90 2.28
C VAL A 39 1.30 2.13 3.16
N SER A 40 1.18 1.94 4.48
CA SER A 40 2.30 2.14 5.41
C SER A 40 3.50 1.22 5.15
N VAL A 41 3.27 -0.04 4.78
CA VAL A 41 4.36 -0.98 4.45
C VAL A 41 4.93 -0.69 3.06
N CYS A 42 4.10 -0.30 2.09
CA CYS A 42 4.58 0.10 0.77
C CYS A 42 5.48 1.34 0.83
N THR A 43 5.16 2.33 1.69
CA THR A 43 5.96 3.57 1.76
C THR A 43 7.07 3.51 2.81
N GLY A 44 6.93 2.66 3.83
CA GLY A 44 7.83 2.61 5.00
C GLY A 44 8.64 1.32 5.11
N GLY A 45 8.55 0.42 4.13
CA GLY A 45 9.25 -0.86 4.12
C GLY A 45 8.70 -1.85 5.14
N MET A 46 9.43 -2.95 5.30
CA MET A 46 9.07 -4.06 6.20
C MET A 46 8.76 -3.56 7.62
N ALA A 47 7.74 -4.12 8.24
CA ALA A 47 7.34 -3.82 9.61
C ALA A 47 6.76 -5.05 10.29
N ASP A 48 7.07 -5.26 11.56
CA ASP A 48 6.34 -6.21 12.40
C ASP A 48 5.02 -5.59 12.93
N ALA A 49 4.24 -6.36 13.67
CA ALA A 49 2.95 -5.90 14.20
C ALA A 49 3.11 -4.70 15.15
N ALA A 50 4.17 -4.68 15.98
CA ALA A 50 4.42 -3.62 16.94
C ALA A 50 4.81 -2.30 16.25
N GLU A 51 5.65 -2.36 15.21
CA GLU A 51 6.01 -1.21 14.39
C GLU A 51 4.81 -0.68 13.60
N LEU A 52 4.04 -1.55 12.96
CA LEU A 52 2.79 -1.17 12.29
C LEU A 52 1.82 -0.49 13.26
N ALA A 53 1.64 -1.04 14.45
CA ALA A 53 0.79 -0.46 15.49
C ALA A 53 1.22 0.95 15.87
N ARG A 54 2.53 1.18 16.03
CA ARG A 54 3.09 2.52 16.28
C ARG A 54 2.86 3.47 15.12
N ARG A 55 3.12 3.05 13.88
CA ARG A 55 2.90 3.86 12.66
C ARG A 55 1.44 4.26 12.51
N LEU A 56 0.53 3.35 12.85
CA LEU A 56 -0.91 3.51 12.63
C LEU A 56 -1.66 4.06 13.85
N GLY A 57 -1.02 4.13 15.02
CA GLY A 57 -1.65 4.59 16.26
C GLY A 57 -2.80 3.67 16.73
N VAL A 58 -2.62 2.35 16.60
CA VAL A 58 -3.63 1.33 16.96
C VAL A 58 -3.03 0.27 17.90
N PRO A 59 -3.84 -0.58 18.55
CA PRO A 59 -3.32 -1.74 19.29
C PRO A 59 -2.53 -2.71 18.41
N GLU A 60 -1.49 -3.33 18.97
CA GLU A 60 -0.66 -4.34 18.27
C GLU A 60 -1.47 -5.53 17.75
N SER A 61 -2.49 -5.96 18.51
CA SER A 61 -3.42 -7.00 18.08
C SER A 61 -4.14 -6.66 16.78
N ASP A 62 -4.55 -5.40 16.63
CA ASP A 62 -5.36 -4.94 15.51
C ASP A 62 -4.49 -4.78 14.27
N ALA A 63 -3.28 -4.23 14.45
CA ALA A 63 -2.26 -4.17 13.41
C ALA A 63 -1.86 -5.58 12.92
N GLY A 64 -1.65 -6.52 13.84
CA GLY A 64 -1.31 -7.91 13.51
C GLY A 64 -2.44 -8.64 12.78
N ALA A 65 -3.69 -8.40 13.18
CA ALA A 65 -4.87 -8.96 12.50
C ALA A 65 -5.00 -8.41 11.07
N ALA A 66 -4.87 -7.09 10.89
CA ALA A 66 -4.88 -6.46 9.57
C ALA A 66 -3.74 -6.98 8.67
N ALA A 67 -2.53 -7.09 9.20
CA ALA A 67 -1.38 -7.62 8.47
C ALA A 67 -1.56 -9.09 8.06
N SER A 68 -2.11 -9.92 8.95
CA SER A 68 -2.40 -11.33 8.67
C SER A 68 -3.44 -11.48 7.57
N GLU A 69 -4.46 -10.62 7.55
CA GLU A 69 -5.46 -10.62 6.48
C GLU A 69 -4.87 -10.15 5.14
N LEU A 70 -3.96 -9.17 5.16
CA LEU A 70 -3.22 -8.75 3.96
C LEU A 70 -2.28 -9.85 3.44
N VAL A 71 -1.75 -10.72 4.31
CA VAL A 71 -1.06 -11.94 3.88
C VAL A 71 -2.03 -12.90 3.19
N ARG A 72 -3.22 -13.12 3.76
CA ARG A 72 -4.26 -13.99 3.16
C ARG A 72 -4.70 -13.48 1.79
N LEU A 73 -4.80 -12.17 1.61
CA LEU A 73 -5.15 -11.52 0.34
C LEU A 73 -3.98 -11.46 -0.66
N GLY A 74 -2.79 -11.93 -0.26
CA GLY A 74 -1.58 -11.94 -1.10
C GLY A 74 -0.98 -10.56 -1.32
N ALA A 75 -1.32 -9.58 -0.48
CA ALA A 75 -0.72 -8.24 -0.49
C ALA A 75 0.59 -8.22 0.27
N PHE A 76 0.67 -8.94 1.40
CA PHE A 76 1.88 -9.09 2.21
C PHE A 76 2.49 -10.48 2.15
N ILE A 77 3.79 -10.55 2.44
CA ILE A 77 4.55 -11.75 2.72
C ILE A 77 4.89 -11.72 4.21
N SER A 78 4.54 -12.77 4.94
CA SER A 78 4.97 -12.95 6.32
C SER A 78 6.38 -13.54 6.34
N MET A 79 7.28 -12.86 7.05
CA MET A 79 8.66 -13.25 7.30
C MET A 79 8.87 -13.42 8.81
N PRO A 80 9.95 -14.08 9.26
CA PRO A 80 10.27 -14.17 10.69
C PRO A 80 10.36 -12.80 11.37
N ASP A 81 10.84 -11.78 10.65
CA ASP A 81 11.12 -10.44 11.17
C ASP A 81 9.98 -9.43 10.92
N GLY A 82 8.83 -9.88 10.40
CA GLY A 82 7.66 -9.02 10.17
C GLY A 82 6.99 -9.25 8.81
N TYR A 83 6.38 -8.20 8.28
CA TYR A 83 5.60 -8.24 7.05
C TYR A 83 6.23 -7.35 5.99
N GLU A 84 6.38 -7.89 4.79
CA GLU A 84 6.83 -7.15 3.62
C GLU A 84 5.71 -7.08 2.59
N SER A 85 5.56 -5.93 1.92
CA SER A 85 4.61 -5.86 0.81
C SER A 85 5.13 -6.62 -0.41
N THR A 86 4.23 -7.31 -1.10
CA THR A 86 4.45 -7.66 -2.51
C THR A 86 4.44 -6.38 -3.36
N HIS A 87 4.92 -6.47 -4.61
CA HIS A 87 4.96 -5.30 -5.49
C HIS A 87 3.56 -4.66 -5.63
N PRO A 88 3.41 -3.34 -5.37
CA PRO A 88 2.10 -2.71 -5.16
C PRO A 88 1.15 -2.83 -6.36
N ARG A 89 1.69 -2.81 -7.59
CA ARG A 89 0.89 -3.07 -8.81
C ARG A 89 0.21 -4.43 -8.81
N PHE A 90 0.87 -5.46 -8.30
CA PHE A 90 0.28 -6.80 -8.23
C PHE A 90 -0.59 -6.95 -7.00
N ALA A 91 -0.16 -6.40 -5.86
CA ALA A 91 -0.90 -6.44 -4.62
C ALA A 91 -2.30 -5.80 -4.76
N ALA A 92 -2.38 -4.58 -5.29
CA ALA A 92 -3.64 -3.85 -5.45
C ALA A 92 -4.62 -4.63 -6.34
N VAL A 93 -4.15 -5.16 -7.48
CA VAL A 93 -4.96 -5.98 -8.38
C VAL A 93 -5.39 -7.30 -7.74
N ARG A 94 -4.54 -7.95 -6.93
CA ARG A 94 -4.88 -9.19 -6.22
C ARG A 94 -5.97 -8.96 -5.18
N MET A 95 -5.84 -7.91 -4.36
CA MET A 95 -6.85 -7.54 -3.37
C MET A 95 -8.21 -7.25 -4.05
N TYR A 96 -8.19 -6.47 -5.13
CA TYR A 96 -9.39 -6.19 -5.92
C TYR A 96 -10.04 -7.45 -6.50
N ARG A 97 -9.24 -8.36 -7.07
CA ARG A 97 -9.73 -9.64 -7.60
C ARG A 97 -10.36 -10.50 -6.52
N ALA A 98 -9.71 -10.63 -5.36
CA ALA A 98 -10.23 -11.38 -4.24
C ALA A 98 -11.57 -10.81 -3.75
N HIS A 99 -11.72 -9.48 -3.76
CA HIS A 99 -12.98 -8.82 -3.43
C HIS A 99 -14.10 -9.11 -4.44
N CYS A 100 -13.83 -9.00 -5.74
CA CYS A 100 -14.80 -9.38 -6.79
C CYS A 100 -15.21 -10.85 -6.68
N GLU A 101 -14.25 -11.75 -6.52
CA GLU A 101 -14.47 -13.19 -6.40
C GLU A 101 -15.34 -13.51 -5.18
N GLY A 102 -15.11 -12.84 -4.04
CA GLY A 102 -15.93 -12.96 -2.84
C GLY A 102 -17.40 -12.55 -3.03
N ARG A 103 -17.69 -11.70 -4.04
CA ARG A 103 -19.04 -11.30 -4.44
C ARG A 103 -19.60 -12.11 -5.61
N GLY A 104 -18.86 -13.09 -6.13
CA GLY A 104 -19.24 -13.89 -7.30
C GLY A 104 -19.12 -13.13 -8.63
N GLU A 105 -18.35 -12.05 -8.67
CA GLU A 105 -18.17 -11.19 -9.84
C GLU A 105 -16.83 -11.47 -10.54
N ARG A 106 -16.81 -11.27 -11.86
CA ARG A 106 -15.56 -11.34 -12.62
C ARG A 106 -14.83 -10.00 -12.52
N ALA A 107 -13.61 -10.02 -12.01
CA ALA A 107 -12.77 -8.83 -11.96
C ALA A 107 -12.46 -8.29 -13.37
N GLY A 108 -12.91 -7.07 -13.65
CA GLY A 108 -12.55 -6.30 -14.85
C GLY A 108 -11.33 -5.41 -14.63
N ARG A 109 -11.06 -4.49 -15.57
CA ARG A 109 -10.10 -3.39 -15.33
C ARG A 109 -10.71 -2.40 -14.34
N ASN A 110 -9.90 -1.87 -13.43
CA ASN A 110 -10.31 -0.82 -12.49
C ASN A 110 -9.21 0.25 -12.43
N ASP A 111 -9.51 1.44 -12.98
CA ASP A 111 -8.53 2.51 -13.12
C ASP A 111 -8.05 3.08 -11.78
N ALA A 112 -8.90 3.05 -10.75
CA ALA A 112 -8.52 3.49 -9.41
C ALA A 112 -7.51 2.51 -8.78
N ILE A 113 -7.73 1.20 -8.92
CA ILE A 113 -6.78 0.18 -8.47
C ILE A 113 -5.46 0.24 -9.24
N ASP A 114 -5.53 0.42 -10.56
CA ASP A 114 -4.34 0.60 -11.40
C ASP A 114 -3.54 1.85 -10.97
N ALA A 115 -4.23 2.95 -10.65
CA ALA A 115 -3.63 4.18 -10.16
C ALA A 115 -2.98 4.00 -8.77
N VAL A 116 -3.61 3.27 -7.84
CA VAL A 116 -3.02 2.95 -6.53
C VAL A 116 -1.70 2.20 -6.69
N GLY A 117 -1.71 1.14 -7.50
CA GLY A 117 -0.52 0.35 -7.75
C GLY A 117 0.63 1.16 -8.35
N ALA A 118 0.32 2.06 -9.29
CA ALA A 118 1.30 2.95 -9.92
C ALA A 118 1.84 4.03 -8.95
N ALA A 119 0.96 4.62 -8.13
CA ALA A 119 1.34 5.67 -7.19
C ALA A 119 2.27 5.16 -6.08
N LEU A 120 2.10 3.90 -5.65
CA LEU A 120 2.91 3.27 -4.61
C LEU A 120 4.21 2.66 -5.12
N GLU A 121 4.39 2.49 -6.44
CA GLU A 121 5.57 1.84 -7.05
C GLU A 121 6.88 2.55 -6.69
N GLY A 122 6.95 3.87 -6.90
CA GLY A 122 8.13 4.66 -6.55
C GLY A 122 8.49 4.62 -5.05
N PRO A 123 7.54 4.89 -4.13
CA PRO A 123 7.77 4.75 -2.69
C PRO A 123 8.19 3.33 -2.27
N TYR A 124 7.59 2.30 -2.86
CA TYR A 124 7.92 0.91 -2.61
C TYR A 124 9.36 0.58 -3.02
N ASP A 125 9.78 0.99 -4.21
CA ASP A 125 11.14 0.77 -4.68
C ASP A 125 12.16 1.51 -3.80
N ALA A 126 11.84 2.74 -3.39
CA ALA A 126 12.68 3.52 -2.48
C ALA A 126 12.81 2.86 -1.10
N ALA A 127 11.70 2.37 -0.53
CA ALA A 127 11.70 1.71 0.77
C ALA A 127 12.48 0.39 0.81
N ARG A 128 12.71 -0.24 -0.35
CA ARG A 128 13.47 -1.50 -0.47
C ARG A 128 14.94 -1.32 -0.82
N THR A 129 15.32 -0.15 -1.32
CA THR A 129 16.68 0.15 -1.78
C THR A 129 17.44 1.12 -0.87
N GLY A 130 16.75 1.68 0.13
CA GLY A 130 17.30 2.60 1.12
C GLY A 130 17.97 1.93 2.32
#